data_AF-A0A932Q7L5-F1
#
_entry.id   AF-A0A932Q7L5-F1
#
_cell.length_a   1.000
_cell.length_b   1.000
_cell.length_c   1.000
_cell.angle_alpha   90.00
_cell.angle_beta   90.00
_cell.angle_gamma   90.00
#
_symmetry.space_group_name_H-M   'P 1'
#
loop_
_entity.id
_entity.type
_entity.pdbx_description
1 polymer ?
#
loop_
_entity_poly.entity_id
_entity_poly.type
_entity_poly.pdbx_seq_one_letter_code
_entity_poly.pdbx_strand_id
1 'polypeptide(L)'
;MAEALNLVKAELGPEAIILSTKNHRKGFGLLSKASVEVTAAVTDKSLVKKQITEKIVPPQTRDQIDKLNAAKQAQIYDEFTGYYQKRKNERSERNERSEQRAEARAEQKAEQRAEYRAERTERLERKMEGSYAEGRLPDRSGTRVLMGGGETQSQNVRVGSGGGAFAASANAS
;
A
#
# COMPACT_ATOMS: atom_id res chain seq x y z
N MET A 1 32.59 -21.97 19.33
CA MET A 1 31.47 -21.42 20.12
C MET A 1 31.14 -19.99 19.69
N ALA A 2 32.10 -19.05 19.67
CA ALA A 2 31.86 -17.67 19.23
C ALA A 2 31.19 -17.58 17.85
N GLU A 3 31.60 -18.42 16.90
CA GLU A 3 31.00 -18.51 15.56
C GLU A 3 29.50 -18.87 15.59
N ALA A 4 29.10 -19.84 16.41
CA ALA A 4 27.70 -20.23 16.55
C ALA A 4 26.85 -19.11 17.15
N LEU A 5 27.39 -18.36 18.11
CA LEU A 5 26.71 -17.19 18.68
C LEU A 5 26.56 -16.06 17.66
N ASN A 6 27.57 -15.85 16.82
CA ASN A 6 27.51 -14.85 15.75
C ASN A 6 26.46 -15.23 14.70
N LEU A 7 26.36 -16.51 14.32
CA LEU A 7 25.32 -16.99 13.42
C LEU A 7 23.91 -16.78 14.00
N VAL A 8 23.70 -17.12 15.27
CA VAL A 8 22.39 -16.91 15.91
C VAL A 8 22.00 -15.43 15.91
N LYS A 9 22.93 -14.53 16.22
CA LYS A 9 22.66 -13.07 16.18
C LYS A 9 22.45 -12.56 14.76
N ALA A 10 23.20 -13.06 13.79
CA ALA A 10 23.04 -12.70 12.39
C ALA A 10 21.66 -13.14 11.87
N GLU A 11 21.18 -14.33 12.22
CA GLU A 11 19.90 -14.88 11.74
C GLU A 11 18.68 -14.35 12.52
N LEU A 12 18.74 -14.33 13.85
CA LEU A 12 17.60 -13.99 14.71
C LEU A 12 17.62 -12.55 15.21
N GLY A 13 18.75 -11.86 15.10
CA GLY A 13 18.95 -10.49 15.57
C GLY A 13 19.59 -10.39 16.97
N PRO A 14 19.90 -9.16 17.42
CA PRO A 14 20.56 -8.89 18.70
C PRO A 14 19.72 -9.25 19.92
N GLU A 15 18.39 -9.26 19.78
CA GLU A 15 17.41 -9.55 20.84
C GLU A 15 17.24 -11.06 21.10
N ALA A 16 17.95 -11.92 20.36
CA ALA A 16 17.86 -13.36 20.54
C ALA A 16 18.49 -13.77 21.90
N ILE A 17 17.71 -14.48 22.71
CA ILE A 17 18.14 -14.99 24.01
C ILE A 17 18.58 -16.43 23.85
N ILE A 18 19.82 -16.74 24.25
CA ILE A 18 20.35 -18.11 24.22
C ILE A 18 19.77 -18.89 25.40
N LEU A 19 19.00 -19.94 25.10
CA LEU A 19 18.40 -20.82 26.09
C LEU A 19 19.35 -21.94 26.52
N SER A 20 20.04 -22.56 25.55
CA SER A 20 20.96 -23.66 25.83
C SER A 20 22.06 -23.74 24.79
N THR A 21 23.24 -24.19 25.21
CA THR A 21 24.37 -24.49 24.30
C THR A 21 24.92 -25.86 24.63
N LYS A 22 24.96 -26.76 23.65
CA LYS A 22 25.49 -28.12 23.79
C LYS A 22 26.70 -28.30 22.88
N ASN A 23 27.84 -28.58 23.48
CA ASN A 23 29.06 -28.88 22.75
C ASN A 23 29.14 -30.38 22.46
N HIS A 24 29.24 -30.75 21.19
CA HIS A 24 29.45 -32.12 20.77
C HIS A 24 30.90 -32.30 20.33
N ARG A 25 31.66 -33.01 21.16
CA ARG A 25 33.00 -33.52 20.81
C ARG A 25 32.87 -35.02 20.58
N LYS A 26 32.46 -35.43 19.36
CA LYS A 26 32.40 -36.85 19.00
C LYS A 26 33.79 -37.32 18.56
N GLY A 27 34.52 -37.99 19.47
CA GLY A 27 35.69 -38.80 19.14
C GLY A 27 36.96 -38.44 19.92
N PHE A 28 37.65 -39.47 20.38
CA PHE A 28 39.01 -39.40 20.91
C PHE A 28 39.96 -39.63 19.72
N GLY A 29 40.25 -38.59 18.91
CA GLY A 29 41.12 -38.76 17.74
C GLY A 29 41.30 -37.50 16.89
N LEU A 30 42.43 -37.40 16.20
CA LEU A 30 42.91 -36.26 15.39
C LEU A 30 41.96 -35.76 14.29
N LEU A 31 40.86 -36.48 13.99
CA LEU A 31 39.90 -36.15 12.93
C LEU A 31 38.48 -35.85 13.45
N SER A 32 38.25 -35.75 14.76
CA SER A 32 36.92 -35.41 15.29
C SER A 32 36.59 -33.95 15.08
N LYS A 33 35.56 -33.65 14.28
CA LYS A 33 35.01 -32.29 14.15
C LYS A 33 34.24 -31.92 15.42
N ALA A 34 34.64 -30.84 16.08
CA ALA A 34 33.86 -30.27 17.17
C ALA A 34 32.66 -29.51 16.60
N SER A 35 31.45 -29.80 17.07
CA SER A 35 30.24 -29.05 16.73
C SER A 35 29.56 -28.48 17.97
N VAL A 36 28.79 -27.41 17.78
CA VAL A 36 28.07 -26.72 18.87
C VAL A 36 26.62 -26.54 18.43
N GLU A 37 25.69 -27.06 19.21
CA GLU A 37 24.26 -26.80 19.07
C GLU A 37 23.87 -25.65 19.99
N VAL A 38 23.10 -24.70 19.46
CA VAL A 38 22.63 -23.53 20.21
C VAL A 38 21.11 -23.45 20.08
N THR A 39 20.41 -23.45 21.20
CA THR A 39 18.97 -23.18 21.27
C THR A 39 18.79 -21.73 21.67
N ALA A 40 18.03 -20.98 20.88
CA ALA A 40 17.74 -19.58 21.13
C ALA A 40 16.24 -19.31 21.02
N ALA A 41 15.76 -18.32 21.76
CA ALA A 41 14.42 -17.77 21.67
C ALA A 41 14.47 -16.33 21.16
N VAL A 42 13.46 -15.95 20.39
CA VAL A 42 13.29 -14.60 19.86
C VAL A 42 11.81 -14.23 19.93
N THR A 43 11.51 -12.95 20.16
CA THR A 43 10.13 -12.48 20.11
C THR A 43 9.71 -12.22 18.66
N ASP A 44 8.44 -12.45 18.33
CA ASP A 44 7.94 -12.15 16.97
C ASP A 44 8.12 -10.67 16.62
N LYS A 45 7.93 -9.79 17.60
CA LYS A 45 8.11 -8.34 17.44
C LYS A 45 9.54 -7.99 17.02
N SER A 46 10.56 -8.57 17.65
CA SER A 46 11.95 -8.30 17.30
C SER A 46 12.31 -8.85 15.93
N LEU A 47 11.77 -10.01 15.55
CA LEU A 47 11.98 -10.60 14.24
C LEU A 47 11.37 -9.72 13.12
N VAL A 48 10.17 -9.19 13.34
CA VAL A 48 9.53 -8.23 12.43
C VAL A 48 10.32 -6.93 12.29
N LYS A 49 10.84 -6.36 13.40
CA LYS A 49 11.67 -5.15 13.36
C LYS A 49 12.91 -5.33 12.48
N LYS A 50 13.59 -6.47 12.61
CA LYS A 50 14.74 -6.83 11.77
C LYS A 50 14.33 -6.91 10.30
N GLN A 51 13.29 -7.67 9.98
CA GLN A 51 12.81 -7.83 8.59
C GLN A 51 12.41 -6.50 7.94
N ILE A 52 11.73 -5.62 8.68
CA ILE A 52 11.36 -4.28 8.20
C ILE A 52 12.63 -3.47 7.92
N THR A 53 13.57 -3.46 8.86
CA THR A 53 14.83 -2.73 8.71
C THR A 53 15.63 -3.21 7.51
N GLU A 54 15.79 -4.54 7.36
CA GLU A 54 16.48 -5.10 6.19
C GLU A 54 15.82 -4.69 4.88
N LYS A 55 14.49 -4.72 4.78
CA LYS A 55 13.79 -4.31 3.56
C LYS A 55 14.01 -2.84 3.20
N ILE A 56 14.18 -1.96 4.19
CA ILE A 56 14.30 -0.51 4.00
C ILE A 56 15.77 -0.12 3.77
N VAL A 57 16.70 -0.73 4.50
CA VAL A 57 18.10 -0.34 4.55
C VAL A 57 18.86 -0.96 3.36
N PRO A 58 19.69 -0.17 2.64
CA PRO A 58 20.55 -0.69 1.57
C PRO A 58 21.53 -1.77 2.08
N PRO A 59 21.91 -2.76 1.24
CA PRO A 59 22.74 -3.89 1.66
C PRO A 59 24.08 -3.45 2.27
N GLN A 60 24.72 -2.41 1.72
CA GLN A 60 25.98 -1.86 2.22
C GLN A 60 25.89 -1.37 3.67
N THR A 61 24.75 -0.82 4.05
CA THR A 61 24.51 -0.32 5.41
C THR A 61 24.14 -1.45 6.37
N ARG A 62 23.52 -2.53 5.88
CA ARG A 62 23.22 -3.72 6.69
C ARG A 62 24.51 -4.33 7.25
N ASP A 63 25.53 -4.51 6.40
CA ASP A 63 26.84 -5.03 6.82
C ASP A 63 27.52 -4.15 7.89
N GLN A 64 27.24 -2.84 7.88
CA GLN A 64 27.75 -1.92 8.89
C GLN A 64 26.99 -2.07 10.20
N ILE A 65 25.66 -2.20 10.14
CA ILE A 65 24.80 -2.44 11.30
C ILE A 65 25.18 -3.76 11.98
N ASP A 66 25.43 -4.81 11.21
CA ASP A 66 25.78 -6.14 11.73
C ASP A 66 27.11 -6.15 12.50
N LYS A 67 28.01 -5.20 12.22
CA LYS A 67 29.27 -5.01 12.95
C LYS A 67 29.11 -4.18 14.23
N LEU A 68 27.99 -3.50 14.42
CA LEU A 68 27.72 -2.74 15.63
C LEU A 68 27.44 -3.67 16.83
N ASN A 69 27.50 -3.09 18.03
CA ASN A 69 27.09 -3.84 19.21
C ASN A 69 25.57 -4.09 19.21
N ALA A 70 25.14 -5.12 19.95
CA ALA A 70 23.74 -5.53 20.01
C ALA A 70 22.79 -4.40 20.43
N ALA A 71 23.20 -3.57 21.40
CA ALA A 71 22.40 -2.45 21.88
C ALA A 71 22.14 -1.39 20.79
N LYS A 72 23.17 -1.05 19.99
CA LYS A 72 23.04 -0.12 18.87
C LYS A 72 22.21 -0.73 17.74
N GLN A 73 22.38 -2.02 17.44
CA GLN A 73 21.54 -2.71 16.46
C GLN A 73 20.07 -2.63 16.85
N ALA A 74 19.74 -2.93 18.11
CA ALA A 74 18.38 -2.84 18.63
C ALA A 74 17.80 -1.42 18.50
N GLN A 75 18.57 -0.41 18.89
CA GLN A 75 18.17 1.00 18.76
C GLN A 75 17.88 1.39 17.31
N ILE A 76 18.74 0.98 16.38
CA ILE A 76 18.56 1.23 14.95
C ILE A 76 17.29 0.56 14.44
N TYR A 77 17.05 -0.71 14.82
CA TYR A 77 15.86 -1.44 14.41
C TYR A 77 14.57 -0.78 14.92
N ASP A 78 14.60 -0.24 16.14
CA ASP A 78 13.49 0.51 16.72
C ASP A 78 13.22 1.81 15.98
N GLU A 79 14.27 2.57 15.66
CA GLU A 79 14.17 3.83 14.93
C GLU A 79 13.57 3.63 13.53
N PHE A 80 14.08 2.67 12.76
CA PHE A 80 13.56 2.37 11.42
C PHE A 80 12.13 1.85 11.45
N THR A 81 11.79 1.00 12.43
CA THR A 81 10.42 0.49 12.58
C THR A 81 9.46 1.61 12.96
N GLY A 82 9.84 2.49 13.89
CA GLY A 82 9.05 3.66 14.27
C GLY A 82 8.83 4.62 13.10
N TYR A 83 9.88 4.90 12.32
CA TYR A 83 9.78 5.70 11.10
C TYR A 83 8.82 5.07 10.08
N TYR A 84 8.91 3.76 9.87
CA TYR A 84 8.02 3.03 8.95
C TYR A 84 6.55 3.08 9.39
N GLN A 85 6.28 2.85 10.67
CA GLN A 85 4.92 2.91 11.23
C GLN A 85 4.34 4.32 11.10
N LYS A 86 5.12 5.36 11.47
CA LYS A 86 4.71 6.75 11.32
C LYS A 86 4.31 7.08 9.87
N ARG A 87 5.15 6.71 8.90
CA ARG A 87 4.90 6.98 7.48
C ARG A 87 3.67 6.22 6.96
N LYS A 88 3.40 5.02 7.47
CA LYS A 88 2.20 4.25 7.13
C LYS A 88 0.94 4.94 7.64
N ASN A 89 0.96 5.41 8.89
CA ASN A 89 -0.17 6.11 9.51
C ASN A 89 -0.45 7.46 8.82
N GLU A 90 0.60 8.23 8.51
CA GLU A 90 0.44 9.50 7.76
C GLU A 90 -0.19 9.28 6.37
N ARG A 91 0.11 8.15 5.73
CA ARG A 91 -0.52 7.78 4.44
C ARG A 91 -1.98 7.40 4.62
N SER A 92 -2.34 6.61 5.64
CA SER A 92 -3.75 6.27 5.89
C SER A 92 -4.57 7.53 6.21
N GLU A 93 -4.07 8.39 7.08
CA GLU A 93 -4.74 9.67 7.42
C GLU A 93 -4.87 10.61 6.21
N ARG A 94 -3.91 10.59 5.28
CA ARG A 94 -4.00 11.39 4.05
C ARG A 94 -5.06 10.82 3.11
N ASN A 95 -5.14 9.50 2.99
CA ASN A 95 -6.14 8.83 2.16
C ASN A 95 -7.54 9.07 2.71
N GLU A 96 -7.75 8.88 4.01
CA GLU A 96 -9.03 9.16 4.69
C GLU A 96 -9.47 10.61 4.48
N ARG A 97 -8.56 11.58 4.66
CA ARG A 97 -8.87 13.00 4.37
C ARG A 97 -9.17 13.26 2.90
N SER A 98 -8.55 12.53 1.99
CA SER A 98 -8.81 12.65 0.55
C SER A 98 -10.18 12.10 0.19
N GLU A 99 -10.58 10.97 0.79
CA GLU A 99 -11.88 10.34 0.62
C GLU A 99 -12.99 11.25 1.15
N GLN A 100 -12.87 11.74 2.38
CA GLN A 100 -13.83 12.69 2.96
C GLN A 100 -13.99 13.96 2.11
N ARG A 101 -12.90 14.49 1.56
CA ARG A 101 -12.96 15.66 0.65
C ARG A 101 -13.61 15.32 -0.69
N ALA A 102 -13.42 14.11 -1.19
CA ALA A 102 -14.03 13.66 -2.43
C ALA A 102 -15.54 13.47 -2.26
N GLU A 103 -15.96 12.89 -1.13
CA GLU A 103 -17.36 12.72 -0.74
C GLU A 103 -18.06 14.07 -0.59
N ALA A 104 -17.51 14.99 0.21
CA ALA A 104 -18.08 16.34 0.39
C ALA A 104 -18.21 17.10 -0.94
N ARG A 105 -17.24 16.95 -1.86
CA ARG A 105 -17.34 17.54 -3.20
C ARG A 105 -18.40 16.86 -4.07
N ALA A 106 -18.58 15.55 -3.94
CA ALA A 106 -19.59 14.81 -4.66
C ALA A 106 -21.00 15.21 -4.20
N GLU A 107 -21.19 15.38 -2.90
CA GLU A 107 -22.44 15.87 -2.29
C GLU A 107 -22.77 17.29 -2.78
N GLN A 108 -21.83 18.23 -2.66
CA GLN A 108 -22.03 19.61 -3.15
C GLN A 108 -22.37 19.64 -4.65
N LYS A 109 -21.71 18.80 -5.45
CA LYS A 109 -22.01 18.69 -6.88
C LYS A 109 -23.37 18.04 -7.16
N ALA A 110 -23.82 17.12 -6.31
CA ALA A 110 -25.14 16.49 -6.41
C ALA A 110 -26.23 17.50 -6.08
N GLU A 111 -26.04 18.31 -5.04
CA GLU A 111 -26.95 19.39 -4.65
C GLU A 111 -27.09 20.44 -5.76
N GLN A 112 -25.97 20.95 -6.29
CA GLN A 112 -25.98 21.89 -7.43
C GLN A 112 -26.70 21.32 -8.66
N ARG A 113 -26.54 20.02 -8.92
CA ARG A 113 -27.24 19.34 -10.01
C ARG A 113 -28.74 19.18 -9.74
N ALA A 114 -29.12 18.92 -8.49
CA ALA A 114 -30.52 18.82 -8.08
C ALA A 114 -31.22 20.18 -8.19
N GLU A 115 -30.58 21.26 -7.72
CA GLU A 115 -31.06 22.63 -7.83
C GLU A 115 -31.24 23.04 -9.30
N TYR A 116 -30.21 22.85 -10.14
CA TYR A 116 -30.31 23.12 -11.57
C TYR A 116 -31.42 22.31 -12.26
N ARG A 117 -31.61 21.06 -11.85
CA ARG A 117 -32.69 20.21 -12.37
C ARG A 117 -34.07 20.75 -11.97
N ALA A 118 -34.23 21.20 -10.73
CA ALA A 118 -35.46 21.79 -10.22
C ALA A 118 -35.82 23.11 -10.93
N GLU A 119 -34.84 24.02 -11.09
CA GLU A 119 -35.02 25.27 -11.84
C GLU A 119 -35.43 24.99 -13.30
N ARG A 120 -34.78 24.01 -13.94
CA ARG A 120 -35.11 23.62 -15.31
C ARG A 120 -36.52 23.08 -15.44
N THR A 121 -36.98 22.26 -14.48
CA THR A 121 -38.35 21.72 -14.49
C THR A 121 -39.38 22.83 -14.31
N GLU A 122 -39.16 23.74 -13.36
CA GLU A 122 -40.07 24.87 -13.11
C GLU A 122 -40.17 25.80 -14.33
N ARG A 123 -39.04 26.06 -15.00
CA ARG A 123 -39.02 26.86 -16.24
C ARG A 123 -39.80 26.19 -17.38
N LEU A 124 -39.78 24.87 -17.47
CA LEU A 124 -40.55 24.12 -18.47
C LEU A 124 -42.05 24.14 -18.14
N GLU A 125 -42.42 23.99 -16.87
CA GLU A 125 -43.81 24.08 -16.41
C GLU A 125 -44.41 25.45 -16.71
N ARG A 126 -43.73 26.55 -16.35
CA ARG A 126 -44.19 27.91 -16.69
C ARG A 126 -44.36 28.13 -18.20
N LYS A 127 -43.47 27.55 -19.02
CA LYS A 127 -43.57 27.62 -20.49
C LYS A 127 -44.78 26.84 -21.02
N MET A 128 -45.10 25.70 -20.42
CA MET A 128 -46.26 24.91 -20.77
C MET A 128 -47.56 25.60 -20.35
N GLU A 129 -47.63 26.13 -19.12
CA GLU A 129 -48.80 26.88 -18.65
C GLU A 129 -49.10 28.11 -19.52
N GLY A 130 -48.06 28.85 -19.91
CA GLY A 130 -48.21 29.98 -20.82
C GLY A 130 -48.77 29.60 -22.20
N SER A 131 -48.39 28.44 -22.75
CA SER A 131 -48.89 27.99 -24.06
C SER A 131 -50.37 27.59 -24.01
N TYR A 132 -50.85 27.04 -22.89
CA TYR A 132 -52.28 26.77 -22.69
C TYR A 132 -53.11 28.05 -22.53
N ALA A 133 -52.56 29.09 -21.88
CA ALA A 133 -53.26 30.36 -21.67
C ALA A 133 -53.48 31.16 -22.97
N GLU A 134 -52.57 31.07 -23.95
CA GLU A 134 -52.69 31.80 -25.23
C GLU A 134 -53.60 31.11 -26.28
N GLY A 135 -54.27 30.00 -25.94
CA GLY A 135 -55.14 29.28 -26.86
C GLY A 135 -54.43 28.64 -28.07
N ARG A 136 -53.09 28.66 -28.09
CA ARG A 136 -52.27 27.90 -29.06
C ARG A 136 -52.19 26.46 -28.59
N LEU A 137 -53.20 25.66 -28.96
CA LEU A 137 -53.10 24.21 -28.90
C LEU A 137 -51.82 23.78 -29.64
N PRO A 138 -50.94 22.98 -29.03
CA PRO A 138 -49.78 22.44 -29.74
C PRO A 138 -50.29 21.66 -30.94
N ASP A 139 -49.84 22.06 -32.13
CA ASP A 139 -50.23 21.44 -33.38
C ASP A 139 -49.91 19.94 -33.30
N ARG A 140 -50.98 19.12 -33.32
CA ARG A 140 -50.91 17.65 -33.26
C ARG A 140 -50.44 17.05 -34.59
N SER A 141 -49.84 17.84 -35.50
CA SER A 141 -49.21 17.32 -36.70
C SER A 141 -47.91 16.59 -36.32
N GLY A 142 -48.05 15.27 -36.17
CA GLY A 142 -47.05 14.34 -35.69
C GLY A 142 -45.64 14.52 -36.25
N THR A 143 -44.70 14.88 -35.39
CA THR A 143 -43.30 14.53 -35.57
C THR A 143 -43.06 13.20 -34.85
N ARG A 144 -43.04 12.16 -35.68
CA ARG A 144 -42.65 10.79 -35.39
C ARG A 144 -41.30 10.82 -34.66
N VAL A 145 -41.31 10.61 -33.34
CA VAL A 145 -40.09 10.32 -32.57
C VAL A 145 -39.64 8.94 -33.01
N LEU A 146 -38.69 8.91 -33.95
CA LEU A 146 -37.93 7.72 -34.29
C LEU A 146 -37.23 7.26 -33.01
N MET A 147 -37.75 6.20 -32.39
CA MET A 147 -37.00 5.40 -31.44
C MET A 147 -35.82 4.77 -32.18
N GLY A 148 -34.71 5.51 -32.25
CA GLY A 148 -33.41 4.97 -32.57
C GLY A 148 -32.93 4.15 -31.37
N GLY A 149 -33.24 2.85 -31.38
CA GLY A 149 -32.60 1.86 -30.52
C GLY A 149 -31.12 1.79 -30.89
N GLY A 150 -30.32 2.66 -30.29
CA GLY A 150 -28.87 2.54 -30.30
C GLY A 150 -28.49 1.48 -29.28
N GLU A 151 -28.28 0.24 -29.74
CA GLU A 151 -27.53 -0.77 -29.01
C GLU A 151 -26.15 -0.18 -28.66
N THR A 152 -25.99 0.28 -27.43
CA THR A 152 -24.68 0.61 -26.89
C THR A 152 -23.92 -0.70 -26.70
N GLN A 153 -23.16 -1.11 -27.72
CA GLN A 153 -22.11 -2.11 -27.58
C GLN A 153 -21.10 -1.61 -26.54
N SER A 154 -21.19 -2.13 -25.33
CA SER A 154 -20.17 -1.96 -24.30
C SER A 154 -18.97 -2.83 -24.66
N GLN A 155 -17.98 -2.26 -25.36
CA GLN A 155 -16.65 -2.86 -25.45
C GLN A 155 -15.90 -2.61 -24.15
N ASN A 156 -15.75 -3.67 -23.36
CA ASN A 156 -14.84 -3.69 -22.21
C ASN A 156 -13.39 -3.63 -22.71
N VAL A 157 -12.83 -2.42 -22.81
CA VAL A 157 -11.39 -2.24 -23.00
C VAL A 157 -10.71 -2.46 -21.65
N ARG A 158 -10.21 -3.68 -21.47
CA ARG A 158 -9.32 -4.04 -20.36
C ARG A 158 -7.97 -3.34 -20.61
N VAL A 159 -7.76 -2.21 -19.96
CA VAL A 159 -6.46 -1.53 -19.96
C VAL A 159 -5.50 -2.39 -19.16
N GLY A 160 -4.71 -3.21 -19.87
CA GLY A 160 -3.61 -3.95 -19.29
C GLY A 160 -2.59 -2.98 -18.72
N SER A 161 -2.29 -3.13 -17.43
CA SER A 161 -1.15 -2.50 -16.77
C SER A 161 0.13 -3.01 -17.42
N GLY A 162 0.62 -2.27 -18.41
CA GLY A 162 1.95 -2.45 -18.96
C GLY A 162 2.98 -2.19 -17.86
N GLY A 163 3.48 -3.26 -17.26
CA GLY A 163 4.68 -3.25 -16.43
C GLY A 163 5.87 -2.88 -17.32
N GLY A 164 6.25 -1.61 -17.29
CA GLY A 164 7.49 -1.13 -17.88
C GLY A 164 8.69 -1.72 -17.14
N ALA A 165 9.29 -2.73 -17.73
CA ALA A 165 10.64 -3.16 -17.42
C ALA A 165 11.62 -2.08 -17.91
N PHE A 166 12.09 -1.23 -17.01
CA PHE A 166 13.27 -0.41 -17.27
C PHE A 166 14.51 -1.29 -17.09
N ALA A 167 15.02 -1.76 -18.23
CA ALA A 167 16.31 -2.40 -18.34
C ALA A 167 17.43 -1.38 -18.09
N ALA A 168 18.44 -1.85 -17.37
CA ALA A 168 19.70 -1.17 -17.12
C ALA A 168 20.44 -0.86 -18.44
N SER A 169 21.06 0.32 -18.52
CA SER A 169 22.22 0.52 -19.38
C SER A 169 23.34 1.14 -18.56
N ALA A 170 24.37 0.32 -18.35
CA ALA A 170 25.69 0.76 -17.94
C ALA A 170 26.24 1.77 -18.95
N ASN A 171 26.90 2.82 -18.45
CA ASN A 171 27.93 3.49 -19.22
C ASN A 171 29.14 3.66 -18.31
N ALA A 172 30.17 2.89 -18.65
CA ALA A 172 31.54 3.09 -18.23
C ALA A 172 32.15 4.19 -19.08
N SER A 173 32.89 5.10 -18.45
CA SER A 173 34.07 5.77 -18.99
C SER A 173 34.86 6.31 -17.80
#